data_AF-A0A927RQZ9-F1
#
_entry.id   AF-A0A927RQZ9-F1
#
_cell.length_a   1.000
_cell.length_b   1.000
_cell.length_c   1.000
_cell.angle_alpha   90.00
_cell.angle_beta   90.00
_cell.angle_gamma   90.00
#
_symmetry.space_group_name_H-M   'P 1'
#
loop_
_entity.id
_entity.type
_entity.pdbx_description
1 polymer ?
#
loop_
_entity_poly.entity_id
_entity_poly.type
_entity_poly.pdbx_seq_one_letter_code
_entity_poly.pdbx_strand_id
1 'polypeptide(L)'
;MPIVIQKDLPAFDILTKENIFVMPTNRAITQDIRPIEIAVVNLMPTKIETETQLLRLLGNTPLQVNITLVNMASHKSKNTCESHMARFYKSFDEIKNLKFDGMVITGAPVETLNFEDVDYWDELV
;
A
#
# COMPACT_ATOMS: atom_id res chain seq x y z
N MET A 1 -14.91 9.91 -2.81
CA MET A 1 -15.19 8.84 -3.79
C MET A 1 -14.36 7.64 -3.35
N PRO A 2 -14.75 6.41 -3.65
CA PRO A 2 -14.30 5.25 -2.90
C PRO A 2 -12.92 4.78 -3.35
N ILE A 3 -12.12 4.31 -2.39
CA ILE A 3 -10.92 3.52 -2.69
C ILE A 3 -11.36 2.21 -3.34
N VAL A 4 -10.68 1.80 -4.41
CA VAL A 4 -10.87 0.47 -4.98
C VAL A 4 -9.93 -0.49 -4.26
N ILE A 5 -10.45 -1.14 -3.21
CA ILE A 5 -9.75 -2.22 -2.51
C ILE A 5 -10.37 -3.58 -2.85
N GLN A 6 -9.54 -4.61 -2.93
CA GLN A 6 -10.03 -5.97 -3.13
C GLN A 6 -10.89 -6.42 -1.93
N LYS A 7 -12.02 -7.08 -2.20
CA LYS A 7 -12.99 -7.51 -1.19
C LYS A 7 -12.42 -8.44 -0.11
N ASP A 8 -11.30 -9.09 -0.43
CA ASP A 8 -10.65 -10.08 0.44
C ASP A 8 -9.58 -9.46 1.35
N LEU A 9 -9.42 -8.13 1.32
CA LEU A 9 -8.51 -7.42 2.20
C LEU A 9 -9.16 -7.30 3.60
N PRO A 10 -8.48 -7.67 4.70
CA PRO A 10 -9.03 -7.53 6.07
C PRO A 10 -9.42 -6.09 6.42
N ALA A 11 -8.77 -5.10 5.80
CA ALA A 11 -9.11 -3.69 5.97
C ALA A 11 -10.49 -3.33 5.40
N PHE A 12 -11.05 -4.14 4.49
CA PHE A 12 -12.40 -3.93 3.94
C PHE A 12 -13.47 -3.86 5.03
N ASP A 13 -13.45 -4.80 5.97
CA ASP A 13 -14.44 -4.87 7.06
C ASP A 13 -14.26 -3.72 8.07
N ILE A 14 -13.02 -3.30 8.29
CA ILE A 14 -12.68 -2.21 9.22
C ILE A 14 -13.10 -0.86 8.61
N LEU A 15 -12.74 -0.61 7.35
CA LEU A 15 -13.06 0.63 6.64
C LEU A 15 -14.58 0.78 6.43
N THR A 16 -15.29 -0.34 6.19
CA THR A 16 -16.75 -0.36 6.12
C THR A 16 -17.40 0.03 7.46
N LYS A 17 -16.86 -0.43 8.60
CA LYS A 17 -17.35 -0.07 9.94
C LYS A 17 -17.10 1.40 10.29
N GLU A 18 -16.10 2.03 9.70
CA GLU A 18 -15.72 3.42 9.95
C GLU A 18 -16.42 4.43 9.02
N ASN A 19 -17.47 4.02 8.31
CA ASN A 19 -18.22 4.88 7.38
C ASN A 19 -17.39 5.36 6.18
N ILE A 20 -16.29 4.67 5.85
CA ILE A 20 -15.51 4.92 4.64
C ILE A 20 -16.27 4.26 3.49
N PHE A 21 -16.91 5.08 2.66
CA PHE A 21 -17.81 4.66 1.59
C PHE A 21 -17.12 3.66 0.65
N VAL A 22 -17.67 2.45 0.56
CA VAL A 22 -17.34 1.44 -0.45
C VAL A 22 -18.51 1.42 -1.44
N MET A 23 -18.38 2.05 -2.61
CA MET A 23 -19.51 2.24 -3.53
C MET A 23 -19.60 1.07 -4.53
N PRO A 24 -20.80 0.55 -4.83
CA PRO A 24 -20.99 -0.46 -5.88
C PRO A 24 -20.70 0.14 -7.27
N THR A 25 -20.09 -0.69 -8.12
CA THR A 25 -19.41 -0.40 -9.39
C THR A 25 -20.19 0.41 -10.44
N ASN A 26 -21.49 0.64 -10.25
CA ASN A 26 -22.39 1.21 -11.27
C ASN A 26 -22.42 2.75 -11.34
N ARG A 27 -21.73 3.48 -10.44
CA ARG A 27 -21.80 4.96 -10.39
C ARG A 27 -20.49 5.70 -10.63
N ALA A 28 -19.41 5.00 -10.97
CA ALA A 28 -18.10 5.59 -11.25
C ALA A 28 -17.91 6.03 -12.73
N ILE A 29 -18.90 5.79 -13.59
CA ILE A 29 -18.78 5.93 -15.06
C ILE A 29 -18.88 7.40 -15.54
N THR A 30 -19.19 8.37 -14.68
CA THR A 30 -19.45 9.76 -15.09
C THR A 30 -18.30 10.75 -14.90
N GLN A 31 -17.16 10.35 -14.32
CA GLN A 31 -15.96 11.19 -14.32
C GLN A 31 -14.90 10.52 -15.19
N ASP A 32 -14.62 11.13 -16.35
CA ASP A 32 -13.54 10.75 -17.27
C ASP A 32 -12.17 11.17 -16.69
N ILE A 33 -11.93 10.78 -15.43
CA ILE A 33 -10.71 11.08 -14.68
C ILE A 33 -9.99 9.74 -14.49
N ARG A 34 -8.78 9.64 -15.05
CA ARG A 34 -7.95 8.44 -14.86
C ARG A 34 -7.68 8.19 -13.37
N PRO A 35 -7.65 6.93 -12.92
CA PRO A 35 -7.19 6.60 -11.57
C PRO A 35 -5.76 7.09 -11.33
N ILE A 36 -5.49 7.51 -10.09
CA ILE A 36 -4.15 7.86 -9.62
C ILE A 36 -3.49 6.58 -9.12
N GLU A 37 -2.34 6.23 -9.68
CA GLU A 37 -1.55 5.06 -9.28
C GLU A 37 -0.55 5.45 -8.20
N ILE A 38 -0.68 4.91 -6.99
CA ILE A 38 0.22 5.17 -5.87
C ILE A 38 0.93 3.88 -5.45
N ALA A 39 2.26 3.91 -5.44
CA ALA A 39 3.08 2.86 -4.85
C ALA A 39 3.33 3.15 -3.36
N VAL A 40 3.17 2.15 -2.50
CA VAL A 40 3.44 2.25 -1.06
C VAL A 40 4.49 1.21 -0.68
N VAL A 41 5.70 1.68 -0.36
CA VAL A 41 6.81 0.87 0.14
C VAL A 41 6.71 0.85 1.66
N ASN A 42 6.17 -0.24 2.20
CA ASN A 42 5.93 -0.37 3.64
C ASN A 42 7.08 -1.11 4.34
N LEU A 43 7.96 -0.34 4.98
CA LEU A 43 9.13 -0.80 5.74
C LEU A 43 8.83 -0.95 7.25
N MET A 44 7.60 -0.66 7.69
CA MET A 44 7.23 -0.80 9.11
C MET A 44 7.09 -2.28 9.52
N PRO A 45 7.43 -2.62 10.78
CA PRO A 45 7.22 -3.98 11.30
C PRO A 45 5.74 -4.33 11.48
N THR A 46 4.89 -3.33 11.71
CA THR A 46 3.43 -3.46 11.89
C THR A 46 2.67 -3.20 10.59
N LYS A 47 2.95 -4.01 9.55
CA LYS A 47 2.46 -3.78 8.19
C LYS A 47 0.95 -3.49 8.08
N ILE A 48 0.11 -4.33 8.67
CA ILE A 48 -1.36 -4.23 8.60
C ILE A 48 -1.87 -2.91 9.22
N GLU A 49 -1.27 -2.49 10.33
CA GLU A 49 -1.66 -1.25 11.01
C GLU A 49 -1.28 -0.03 10.18
N THR A 50 -0.05 0.00 9.66
CA THR A 50 0.44 1.06 8.79
C THR A 50 -0.36 1.15 7.49
N GLU A 51 -0.71 0.00 6.88
CA GLU A 51 -1.59 -0.07 5.71
C GLU A 51 -2.95 0.55 6.02
N THR A 52 -3.58 0.17 7.13
CA THR A 52 -4.89 0.70 7.52
C THR A 52 -4.84 2.22 7.70
N GLN A 53 -3.79 2.73 8.33
CA GLN A 53 -3.59 4.18 8.52
C GLN A 53 -3.41 4.92 7.20
N LEU A 54 -2.57 4.40 6.29
CA LEU A 54 -2.34 5.00 4.97
C LEU A 54 -3.58 4.95 4.09
N LEU A 55 -4.25 3.80 4.03
CA LEU A 55 -5.50 3.62 3.29
C LEU A 55 -6.59 4.57 3.80
N ARG A 56 -6.69 4.78 5.11
CA ARG A 56 -7.66 5.72 5.70
C ARG A 56 -7.43 7.15 5.21
N LEU A 57 -6.17 7.58 5.12
CA LEU A 57 -5.82 8.92 4.63
C LEU A 57 -6.03 9.04 3.11
N LEU A 58 -5.55 8.06 2.34
CA LEU A 58 -5.66 8.04 0.89
C LEU A 58 -7.11 7.85 0.42
N GLY A 59 -7.99 7.32 1.24
CA GLY A 59 -9.42 7.20 0.96
C GLY A 59 -10.26 8.43 1.18
N ASN A 60 -9.72 9.46 1.82
CA ASN A 60 -10.46 10.67 2.13
C ASN A 60 -10.46 11.70 0.98
N THR A 61 -10.52 11.23 -0.26
CA THR A 61 -10.48 12.05 -1.48
C THR A 61 -11.61 11.71 -2.46
N PRO A 62 -12.12 12.67 -3.25
CA PRO A 62 -13.00 12.40 -4.37
C PRO A 62 -12.29 11.76 -5.57
N LEU A 63 -10.97 11.58 -5.56
CA LEU A 63 -10.24 10.97 -6.66
C LEU A 63 -10.20 9.44 -6.53
N GLN A 64 -10.22 8.73 -7.66
CA GLN A 64 -9.99 7.28 -7.67
C GLN A 64 -8.49 7.02 -7.49
N VAL A 65 -8.12 6.31 -6.43
CA VAL A 65 -6.71 5.98 -6.12
C VAL A 65 -6.53 4.46 -6.14
N ASN A 66 -5.62 3.99 -6.98
CA ASN A 66 -5.16 2.62 -7.04
C ASN A 66 -3.86 2.50 -6.23
N ILE A 67 -3.80 1.54 -5.31
CA ILE A 67 -2.70 1.42 -4.36
C ILE A 67 -1.99 0.10 -4.59
N THR A 68 -0.69 0.18 -4.88
CA THR A 68 0.19 -0.97 -5.01
C THR A 68 1.10 -1.04 -3.80
N LEU A 69 0.95 -2.08 -2.98
CA LEU A 69 1.84 -2.35 -1.85
C LEU A 69 3.12 -3.02 -2.36
N VAL A 70 4.26 -2.49 -1.95
CA VAL A 70 5.59 -2.95 -2.38
C VAL A 70 6.36 -3.43 -1.16
N ASN A 71 6.99 -4.59 -1.28
CA ASN A 71 7.90 -5.13 -0.27
C ASN A 71 9.31 -5.23 -0.85
N MET A 72 10.31 -4.99 0.00
CA MET A 72 11.71 -5.28 -0.31
C MET A 72 11.93 -6.79 -0.33
N ALA A 73 12.71 -7.27 -1.30
CA ALA A 73 12.90 -8.69 -1.57
C ALA A 73 13.72 -9.38 -0.46
N SER A 74 14.67 -8.64 0.12
CA SER A 74 15.55 -9.07 1.20
C SER A 74 14.88 -9.18 2.58
N HIS A 75 13.78 -8.47 2.82
CA HIS A 75 13.21 -8.37 4.17
C HIS A 75 12.04 -9.36 4.41
N LYS A 76 12.34 -10.47 5.11
CA LYS A 76 11.31 -11.39 5.64
C LYS A 76 10.60 -10.76 6.84
N SER A 77 9.36 -10.34 6.63
CA SER A 77 8.49 -9.84 7.70
C SER A 77 8.25 -10.93 8.75
N LYS A 78 8.81 -10.78 9.96
CA LYS A 78 8.68 -11.77 11.05
C LYS A 78 7.27 -11.89 11.63
N ASN A 79 6.41 -10.88 11.41
CA ASN A 79 5.11 -10.73 12.09
C ASN A 79 3.88 -10.80 11.15
N THR A 80 4.06 -11.08 9.86
CA THR A 80 2.95 -11.04 8.87
C THR A 80 2.76 -12.41 8.24
N CYS A 81 1.51 -12.90 8.15
CA CYS A 81 1.20 -14.16 7.49
C CYS A 81 1.69 -14.16 6.03
N GLU A 82 2.47 -15.17 5.64
CA GLU A 82 3.03 -15.31 4.28
C GLU A 82 1.94 -15.25 3.18
N SER A 83 0.73 -15.73 3.48
CA SER A 83 -0.43 -15.68 2.58
C SER A 83 -0.94 -14.27 2.29
N HIS A 84 -0.81 -13.33 3.23
CA HIS A 84 -1.18 -11.93 3.05
C HIS A 84 -0.14 -11.20 2.19
N MET A 85 1.14 -11.46 2.46
CA MET A 85 2.26 -10.94 1.66
C MET A 85 2.16 -11.39 0.20
N ALA A 86 1.99 -12.70 -0.04
CA ALA A 86 1.96 -13.26 -1.40
C ALA A 86 0.79 -12.76 -2.26
N ARG A 87 -0.29 -12.29 -1.63
CA ARG A 87 -1.51 -11.89 -2.34
C ARG A 87 -1.58 -10.40 -2.65
N PHE A 88 -1.01 -9.56 -1.79
CA PHE A 88 -1.21 -8.11 -1.85
C PHE A 88 0.07 -7.31 -2.08
N TYR A 89 1.23 -7.89 -1.81
CA TYR A 89 2.51 -7.22 -2.03
C TYR A 89 3.15 -7.65 -3.35
N LYS A 90 3.73 -6.67 -4.03
CA LYS A 90 4.63 -6.88 -5.16
C LYS A 90 6.06 -6.63 -4.75
N SER A 91 6.98 -7.36 -5.36
CA SER A 91 8.42 -7.09 -5.26
C SER A 91 8.80 -5.86 -6.09
N PHE A 92 9.94 -5.24 -5.78
CA PHE A 92 10.49 -4.15 -6.59
C PHE A 92 10.66 -4.57 -8.07
N ASP A 93 11.11 -5.79 -8.32
CA ASP A 93 11.29 -6.32 -9.68
C ASP A 93 9.99 -6.34 -10.52
N GLU A 94 8.84 -6.52 -9.88
CA GLU A 94 7.54 -6.50 -10.55
C GLU A 94 7.06 -5.09 -10.87
N ILE A 95 7.49 -4.10 -10.09
CA ILE A 95 7.00 -2.72 -10.22
C ILE A 95 7.98 -1.79 -10.94
N LYS A 96 9.25 -2.17 -11.14
CA LYS A 96 10.28 -1.34 -11.78
C LYS A 96 9.92 -0.83 -13.18
N ASN A 97 9.07 -1.56 -13.90
CA ASN A 97 8.62 -1.20 -15.25
C ASN A 97 7.26 -0.48 -15.26
N LEU A 98 6.63 -0.30 -14.09
CA LEU A 98 5.36 0.40 -13.93
C LEU A 98 5.62 1.88 -13.64
N LYS A 99 4.69 2.74 -14.09
CA LYS A 99 4.71 4.17 -13.77
C LYS A 99 3.64 4.45 -12.72
N PHE A 100 4.03 5.19 -11.69
CA PHE A 100 3.15 5.63 -10.63
C PHE A 100 3.10 7.16 -10.60
N ASP A 101 1.95 7.69 -10.21
CA ASP A 101 1.74 9.12 -9.99
C ASP A 101 2.34 9.59 -8.66
N GLY A 102 2.46 8.67 -7.70
CA GLY A 102 3.03 8.95 -6.40
C GLY A 102 3.66 7.72 -5.78
N MET A 103 4.64 7.93 -4.90
CA MET A 103 5.28 6.89 -4.12
C MET A 103 5.38 7.33 -2.67
N VAL A 104 4.93 6.48 -1.76
CA VAL A 104 5.04 6.68 -0.31
C VAL A 104 6.01 5.64 0.22
N ILE A 105 7.11 6.10 0.80
CA ILE A 105 8.06 5.25 1.53
C ILE A 105 7.79 5.49 3.01
N THR A 106 7.40 4.45 3.74
CA THR A 106 7.13 4.58 5.17
C THR A 106 8.43 4.72 5.96
N GLY A 107 8.33 5.15 7.21
CA GLY A 107 9.43 5.00 8.16
C GLY A 107 9.80 3.52 8.36
N ALA A 108 10.95 3.32 9.00
CA ALA A 108 11.45 2.02 9.40
C ALA A 108 12.20 2.16 10.74
N PRO A 109 12.18 1.14 11.61
CA PRO A 109 12.85 1.17 12.90
C PRO A 109 14.36 0.88 12.75
N VAL A 110 15.06 1.67 11.91
CA VAL A 110 16.50 1.52 11.61
C VAL A 110 17.30 2.77 11.96
N GLU A 111 16.73 3.66 12.78
CA GLU A 111 17.32 4.96 13.14
C GLU A 111 18.67 4.89 13.88
N THR A 112 18.98 3.74 14.48
CA THR A 112 20.22 3.51 15.24
C THR A 112 21.33 2.87 14.42
N LEU A 113 21.07 2.49 13.16
CA LEU A 113 22.04 1.89 12.25
C LEU A 113 22.56 2.96 11.27
N ASN A 114 23.81 2.82 10.80
CA ASN A 114 24.25 3.60 9.65
C ASN A 114 23.49 3.14 8.41
N PHE A 115 23.38 4.00 7.40
CA PHE A 115 22.63 3.69 6.19
C PHE A 115 23.13 2.39 5.51
N GLU A 116 24.43 2.20 5.45
CA GLU A 116 25.08 1.04 4.84
C GLU A 116 24.89 -0.25 5.65
N ASP A 117 24.54 -0.14 6.94
CA ASP A 117 24.26 -1.26 7.82
C ASP A 117 22.79 -1.72 7.74
N VAL A 118 21.96 -1.07 6.90
CA VAL A 118 20.55 -1.41 6.71
C VAL A 118 20.42 -2.51 5.66
N ASP A 119 19.80 -3.64 6.05
CA ASP A 119 19.67 -4.86 5.23
C ASP A 119 19.11 -4.66 3.81
N TYR A 120 18.30 -3.61 3.60
CA TYR A 120 17.64 -3.29 2.32
C TYR A 120 18.19 -2.00 1.69
N TRP A 121 19.32 -1.48 2.15
CA TRP A 121 19.90 -0.23 1.63
C TRP A 121 20.26 -0.33 0.15
N ASP A 122 20.86 -1.44 -0.28
CA ASP A 122 21.20 -1.70 -1.67
C ASP A 122 19.96 -1.80 -2.60
N GLU A 123 18.77 -2.08 -2.04
CA GLU A 123 17.51 -2.08 -2.79
C GLU A 123 16.86 -0.68 -2.86
N LEU A 124 17.32 0.26 -2.02
CA LEU A 124 16.79 1.62 -1.94
C LEU A 124 17.59 2.62 -2.81
N VAL A 125 18.87 2.32 -3.09
CA VAL A 125 19.84 3.19 -3.81
C VAL A 125 19.90 2.91 -5.31
#